data_AF-A0A1F6KRL1-F1
#
_entry.id   AF-A0A1F6KRL1-F1
#
_cell.length_a   1.000
_cell.length_b   1.000
_cell.length_c   1.000
_cell.angle_alpha   90.00
_cell.angle_beta   90.00
_cell.angle_gamma   90.00
#
_symmetry.space_group_name_H-M   'P 1'
#
loop_
_entity.id
_entity.type
_entity.pdbx_description
1 polymer ?
#
loop_
_entity_poly.entity_id
_entity_poly.type
_entity_poly.pdbx_seq_one_letter_code
_entity_poly.pdbx_strand_id
1 'polypeptide(L)'
;MKKYFYSHIVETSSISLTLSEIDMTNEERAHLSKLAESHLHHAILNTVLSELSEDDKKIFLTHLSEDDHDKIWALLKEKISDIEGKIKNAGEMLKKELHKDIEDSKKE
;
A
#
# COMPACT_ATOMS: atom_id res chain seq x y z
N MET A 1 4.71 -8.74 10.86
CA MET A 1 4.01 -7.90 9.88
C MET A 1 3.02 -7.05 10.66
N LYS A 2 3.11 -5.71 10.56
CA LYS A 2 2.08 -4.85 11.14
C LYS A 2 0.79 -5.11 10.35
N LYS A 3 -0.31 -5.37 11.05
CA LYS A 3 -1.62 -5.43 10.38
C LYS A 3 -1.93 -4.00 10.02
N TYR A 4 -2.06 -3.69 8.74
CA TYR A 4 -2.55 -2.38 8.32
C TYR A 4 -4.06 -2.46 8.11
N PHE A 5 -4.76 -1.32 8.24
CA PHE A 5 -6.21 -1.26 7.98
C PHE A 5 -6.58 -1.72 6.56
N TYR A 6 -5.65 -1.63 5.62
CA TYR A 6 -5.79 -2.06 4.22
C TYR A 6 -5.26 -3.46 3.93
N SER A 7 -4.69 -4.18 4.91
CA SER A 7 -4.18 -5.54 4.70
C SER A 7 -5.25 -6.51 4.20
N HIS A 8 -6.53 -6.23 4.40
CA HIS A 8 -7.63 -7.04 3.86
C HIS A 8 -7.89 -6.80 2.37
N ILE A 9 -7.56 -5.60 1.87
CA ILE A 9 -7.79 -5.20 0.47
C ILE A 9 -6.60 -5.51 -0.40
N VAL A 10 -5.41 -5.18 0.10
CA VAL A 10 -4.16 -5.47 -0.59
C VAL A 10 -3.54 -6.66 0.11
N GLU A 11 -3.77 -7.84 -0.45
CA GLU A 11 -3.01 -9.02 -0.08
C GLU A 11 -1.56 -8.78 -0.46
N THR A 12 -0.72 -8.50 0.54
CA THR A 12 0.75 -8.46 0.40
C THR A 12 1.30 -9.78 -0.15
N SER A 13 0.56 -10.88 0.03
CA SER A 13 0.77 -12.17 -0.64
C SER A 13 0.89 -12.05 -2.16
N SER A 14 0.11 -11.15 -2.78
CA SER A 14 0.11 -10.94 -4.23
C SER A 14 1.40 -10.26 -4.72
N ILE A 15 1.98 -9.37 -3.91
CA ILE A 15 3.30 -8.76 -4.20
C ILE A 15 4.39 -9.83 -4.09
N SER A 16 4.37 -10.63 -3.02
CA SER A 16 5.34 -11.74 -2.84
C SER A 16 5.26 -12.78 -3.96
N LEU A 17 4.05 -13.08 -4.45
CA LEU A 17 3.84 -13.97 -5.59
C LEU A 17 4.47 -13.40 -6.87
N THR A 18 4.25 -12.11 -7.13
CA THR A 18 4.80 -11.43 -8.31
C THR A 18 6.33 -11.39 -8.27
N LEU A 19 6.91 -11.06 -7.11
CA LEU A 19 8.36 -11.12 -6.91
C LEU A 19 8.91 -12.54 -6.96
N SER A 20 8.04 -13.55 -6.84
CA SER A 20 8.42 -14.96 -7.00
C SER A 20 8.48 -15.41 -8.46
N GLU A 21 7.77 -14.73 -9.36
CA GLU A 21 7.83 -14.97 -10.80
C GLU A 21 9.09 -14.35 -11.43
N ILE A 22 9.76 -13.44 -10.71
CA ILE A 22 11.01 -12.84 -11.16
C ILE A 22 12.18 -13.70 -10.70
N ASP A 23 13.09 -13.99 -11.63
CA ASP A 23 14.35 -14.70 -11.37
C ASP A 23 15.30 -13.76 -10.61
N MET A 24 15.30 -13.87 -9.27
CA MET A 24 16.10 -13.07 -8.33
C MET A 24 16.36 -13.88 -7.06
N THR A 25 17.41 -13.51 -6.32
CA THR A 25 17.80 -14.22 -5.10
C THR A 25 16.78 -14.00 -3.97
N ASN A 26 16.76 -14.91 -2.99
CA ASN A 26 15.87 -14.81 -1.83
C ASN A 26 16.11 -13.51 -1.02
N GLU A 27 17.36 -13.02 -0.98
CA GLU A 27 17.72 -11.78 -0.30
C GLU A 27 17.17 -10.55 -1.02
N GLU A 28 17.34 -10.48 -2.35
CA GLU A 28 16.76 -9.42 -3.19
C GLU A 28 15.24 -9.41 -3.08
N ARG A 29 14.61 -10.59 -3.15
CA ARG A 29 13.16 -10.73 -2.99
C ARG A 29 12.67 -10.21 -1.64
N ALA A 30 13.36 -10.56 -0.55
CA ALA A 30 13.00 -10.10 0.78
C ALA A 30 13.17 -8.58 0.91
N HIS A 31 14.25 -8.02 0.33
CA HIS A 31 14.49 -6.58 0.31
C HIS A 31 13.39 -5.86 -0.47
N LEU A 32 13.11 -6.29 -1.71
CA LEU A 32 12.08 -5.71 -2.56
C LEU A 32 10.69 -5.85 -1.96
N SER A 33 10.37 -6.98 -1.34
CA SER A 33 9.09 -7.16 -0.64
C SER A 33 8.93 -6.13 0.47
N LYS A 34 9.99 -5.88 1.25
CA LYS A 34 9.98 -4.91 2.35
C LYS A 34 9.89 -3.47 1.83
N LEU A 35 10.60 -3.16 0.74
CA LEU A 35 10.53 -1.86 0.08
C LEU A 35 9.14 -1.61 -0.51
N ALA A 36 8.57 -2.61 -1.18
CA ALA A 36 7.23 -2.59 -1.73
C ALA A 36 6.19 -2.38 -0.63
N GLU A 37 6.31 -3.09 0.50
CA GLU A 37 5.39 -2.92 1.63
C GLU A 37 5.43 -1.48 2.20
N SER A 38 6.63 -0.90 2.31
CA SER A 38 6.80 0.50 2.75
C SER A 38 6.27 1.51 1.74
N HIS A 39 6.57 1.32 0.46
CA HIS A 39 6.06 2.17 -0.60
C HIS A 39 4.54 2.08 -0.71
N LEU A 40 3.97 0.87 -0.60
CA LEU A 40 2.53 0.64 -0.59
C LEU A 40 1.88 1.43 0.54
N HIS A 41 2.45 1.32 1.74
CA HIS A 41 1.96 2.05 2.91
C HIS A 41 1.94 3.56 2.66
N HIS A 42 3.06 4.10 2.17
CA HIS A 42 3.17 5.53 1.85
C HIS A 42 2.24 5.95 0.72
N ALA A 43 2.10 5.14 -0.32
CA ALA A 43 1.21 5.42 -1.46
C ALA A 43 -0.25 5.48 -1.01
N ILE A 44 -0.70 4.49 -0.24
CA ILE A 44 -2.07 4.46 0.30
C ILE A 44 -2.30 5.64 1.23
N LEU A 45 -1.36 5.92 2.14
CA LEU A 45 -1.45 7.09 3.02
C LEU A 45 -1.54 8.39 2.21
N ASN A 46 -0.71 8.57 1.19
CA ASN A 46 -0.75 9.76 0.35
C ASN A 46 -2.06 9.86 -0.42
N THR A 47 -2.57 8.76 -0.99
CA THR A 47 -3.87 8.75 -1.69
C THR A 47 -4.99 9.13 -0.75
N VAL A 48 -5.04 8.51 0.43
CA VAL A 48 -6.02 8.82 1.47
C VAL A 48 -5.92 10.28 1.90
N LEU A 49 -4.73 10.73 2.31
CA LEU A 49 -4.52 12.10 2.76
C LEU A 49 -4.84 13.11 1.66
N SER A 50 -4.56 12.81 0.39
CA SER A 50 -4.87 13.74 -0.71
C SER A 50 -6.37 13.95 -0.93
N GLU A 51 -7.19 12.95 -0.56
CA GLU A 51 -8.64 13.01 -0.66
C GLU A 51 -9.31 13.60 0.58
N LEU A 52 -8.63 13.52 1.73
CA LEU A 52 -9.14 14.06 2.99
C LEU A 52 -8.89 15.56 3.11
N SER A 53 -9.85 16.26 3.72
CA SER A 53 -9.70 17.66 4.13
C SER A 53 -8.68 17.82 5.26
N GLU A 54 -8.19 19.04 5.54
CA GLU A 54 -7.22 19.26 6.62
C GLU A 54 -7.72 18.81 8.00
N ASP A 55 -9.01 18.98 8.28
CA ASP A 55 -9.63 18.50 9.51
C ASP A 55 -9.71 16.97 9.56
N ASP A 56 -10.13 16.35 8.45
CA ASP A 56 -10.22 14.89 8.36
C ASP A 56 -8.84 14.22 8.43
N LYS A 57 -7.78 14.86 7.90
CA LYS A 57 -6.39 14.40 8.02
C LYS A 57 -5.97 14.31 9.49
N LYS A 58 -6.31 15.30 10.32
CA LYS A 58 -5.99 15.27 11.76
C LYS A 58 -6.70 14.13 12.47
N ILE A 59 -7.97 13.91 12.14
CA ILE A 59 -8.77 12.81 12.69
C ILE A 59 -8.16 11.46 12.27
N PHE A 60 -7.86 11.30 10.98
CA PHE A 60 -7.22 10.11 10.43
C PHE A 60 -5.86 9.82 11.09
N LEU A 61 -4.99 10.83 11.23
CA LEU A 61 -3.69 10.67 11.89
C LEU A 61 -3.81 10.30 13.37
N THR A 62 -4.84 10.82 14.04
CA THR A 62 -5.16 10.46 15.43
C THR A 62 -5.53 8.98 15.50
N HIS A 63 -6.49 8.54 14.69
CA HIS A 63 -6.90 7.13 14.66
C HIS A 63 -5.77 6.19 14.20
N LEU A 64 -4.91 6.63 13.29
CA LEU A 64 -3.72 5.90 12.87
C LEU A 64 -2.71 5.76 14.02
N SER A 65 -2.57 6.79 14.86
CA SER A 65 -1.71 6.73 16.06
C SER A 65 -2.29 5.83 17.14
N GLU A 66 -3.63 5.70 17.20
CA GLU A 66 -4.35 4.80 18.09
C GLU A 66 -4.43 3.35 17.57
N ASP A 67 -3.91 3.07 16.36
CA ASP A 67 -4.00 1.77 15.66
C ASP A 67 -5.47 1.31 15.45
N ASP A 68 -6.41 2.26 15.41
CA ASP A 68 -7.85 2.01 15.47
C ASP A 68 -8.43 1.82 14.06
N HIS A 69 -8.17 0.65 13.46
CA HIS A 69 -8.48 0.36 12.05
C HIS A 69 -9.95 0.49 11.69
N ASP A 70 -10.88 0.15 12.58
CA ASP A 70 -12.33 0.28 12.34
C ASP A 70 -12.76 1.74 12.17
N LYS A 71 -12.26 2.64 13.03
CA LYS A 71 -12.56 4.08 12.93
C LYS A 71 -11.92 4.71 11.71
N ILE A 72 -10.68 4.33 11.40
CA ILE A 72 -10.03 4.72 10.14
C ILE A 72 -10.93 4.32 8.98
N TRP A 73 -11.45 3.08 8.97
CA TRP A 73 -12.29 2.63 7.88
C TRP A 73 -13.61 3.38 7.78
N ALA A 74 -14.27 3.62 8.91
CA ALA A 74 -15.52 4.37 8.95
C ALA A 74 -15.33 5.79 8.36
N LEU A 75 -14.30 6.50 8.81
CA LEU A 75 -13.97 7.84 8.30
C LEU A 75 -13.69 7.79 6.79
N LEU A 76 -12.87 6.85 6.35
CA LEU A 76 -12.50 6.74 4.94
C LEU A 76 -13.68 6.37 4.05
N LYS A 77 -14.56 5.46 4.47
CA LYS A 77 -15.77 5.09 3.70
C LYS A 77 -16.78 6.23 3.64
N GLU A 78 -16.86 7.03 4.70
CA GLU A 78 -17.75 8.19 4.74
C GLU A 78 -17.23 9.35 3.86
N LYS A 79 -15.92 9.60 3.89
CA LYS A 79 -15.30 10.75 3.21
C LYS A 79 -14.88 10.44 1.78
N ILE A 80 -14.41 9.24 1.52
CA ILE A 80 -13.84 8.82 0.23
C ILE A 80 -14.75 7.76 -0.37
N SER A 81 -15.44 8.15 -1.44
CA SER A 81 -16.16 7.19 -2.27
C SER A 81 -15.19 6.26 -2.99
N ASP A 82 -15.50 4.95 -3.00
CA ASP A 82 -14.68 3.91 -3.64
C ASP A 82 -13.25 3.78 -3.11
N ILE A 83 -13.05 4.05 -1.82
CA ILE A 83 -11.73 3.92 -1.18
C ILE A 83 -11.13 2.52 -1.28
N GLU A 84 -11.95 1.47 -1.27
CA GLU A 84 -11.48 0.09 -1.50
C GLU A 84 -10.82 -0.05 -2.88
N GLY A 85 -11.44 0.52 -3.91
CA GLY A 85 -10.90 0.56 -5.26
C GLY A 85 -9.63 1.39 -5.36
N LYS A 86 -9.55 2.56 -4.69
CA LYS A 86 -8.33 3.38 -4.65
C LYS A 86 -7.15 2.65 -4.02
N ILE A 87 -7.38 1.99 -2.90
CA ILE A 87 -6.36 1.20 -2.19
C ILE A 87 -5.90 0.03 -3.07
N LYS A 88 -6.85 -0.69 -3.68
CA LYS A 88 -6.55 -1.78 -4.62
C LYS A 88 -5.73 -1.28 -5.81
N ASN A 89 -6.12 -0.15 -6.39
CA ASN A 89 -5.42 0.46 -7.53
C ASN A 89 -4.01 0.92 -7.13
N ALA A 90 -3.82 1.49 -5.95
CA ALA A 90 -2.49 1.83 -5.45
C ALA A 90 -1.59 0.59 -5.32
N GLY A 91 -2.13 -0.53 -4.84
CA GLY A 91 -1.41 -1.81 -4.78
C GLY A 91 -1.04 -2.38 -6.15
N GLU A 92 -1.98 -2.37 -7.09
CA GLU A 92 -1.76 -2.80 -8.48
C GLU A 92 -0.74 -1.91 -9.19
N MET A 93 -0.85 -0.59 -9.02
CA MET A 93 0.06 0.39 -9.62
C MET A 93 1.48 0.20 -9.08
N LEU A 94 1.62 0.00 -7.76
CA LEU A 94 2.90 -0.29 -7.15
C LEU A 94 3.52 -1.58 -7.68
N LYS A 95 2.73 -2.66 -7.77
CA LYS A 95 3.17 -3.94 -8.33
C LYS A 95 3.69 -3.76 -9.76
N LYS A 96 3.00 -2.95 -10.56
CA LYS A 96 3.36 -2.68 -11.96
C LYS A 96 4.62 -1.83 -12.07
N GLU A 97 4.76 -0.80 -11.23
CA GLU A 97 5.96 0.03 -11.13
C GLU A 97 7.17 -0.81 -10.72
N LEU A 98 7.06 -1.61 -9.65
CA LEU A 98 8.14 -2.50 -9.22
C LEU A 98 8.58 -3.46 -10.32
N HIS A 99 7.62 -4.10 -11.00
CA HIS A 99 7.96 -5.01 -12.09
C HIS A 99 8.72 -4.26 -13.20
N LYS A 100 8.27 -3.06 -13.54
CA LYS A 100 8.89 -2.24 -14.58
C LYS A 100 10.30 -1.79 -14.18
N ASP A 101 10.50 -1.25 -12.98
CA ASP A 101 11.81 -0.85 -12.45
C ASP A 101 12.81 -2.01 -12.42
N ILE A 102 12.37 -3.20 -12.02
CA ILE A 102 13.21 -4.41 -12.00
C ILE A 102 13.59 -4.84 -13.42
N GLU A 103 12.66 -4.79 -14.37
CA GLU A 103 12.93 -5.14 -15.76
C GLU A 103 13.87 -4.15 -16.44
N ASP A 104 13.72 -2.85 -16.15
CA ASP A 104 14.62 -1.79 -16.62
C ASP A 104 16.03 -1.95 -16.02
N SER A 105 16.13 -2.23 -14.72
CA SER A 105 17.40 -2.47 -14.03
C SER A 105 18.17 -3.69 -14.55
N LYS A 106 17.49 -4.64 -15.22
CA LYS A 106 18.13 -5.80 -15.87
C LYS A 106 18.59 -5.51 -17.30
N LYS A 107 18.17 -4.39 -17.91
CA LYS A 107 18.51 -4.01 -19.29
C LYS A 107 19.72 -3.08 -19.39
N GLU A 108 20.18 -2.48 -18.29
CA GLU A 108 21.49 -1.79 -18.18
C GLU A 108 22.63 -2.75 -17.86
#